data_AF-A0A934K4D5-F1
#
_entry.id   AF-A0A934K4D5-F1
#
_cell.length_a   1.000
_cell.length_b   1.000
_cell.length_c   1.000
_cell.angle_alpha   90.00
_cell.angle_beta   90.00
_cell.angle_gamma   90.00
#
_symmetry.space_group_name_H-M   'P 1'
#
loop_
_entity.id
_entity.type
_entity.pdbx_description
1 polymer ?
#
loop_
_entity_poly.entity_id
_entity_poly.type
_entity_poly.pdbx_seq_one_letter_code
_entity_poly.pdbx_strand_id
1 'polypeptide(L)' 'MPDLRPLEEVAQLVGVHPTTIRYYLRKGWITRHRKPPLVRWQPVDLDEVIELRRRAGLDQPKSRS' A
#
# COMPACT_ATOMS: atom_id res chain seq x y z
N MET A 1 -15.08 -4.57 6.43
CA MET A 1 -15.15 -3.88 5.13
C MET A 1 -13.76 -3.37 4.82
N PRO A 2 -13.28 -3.43 3.56
CA PRO A 2 -11.93 -3.01 3.22
C PRO A 2 -11.72 -1.52 3.52
N ASP A 3 -10.61 -1.16 4.16
CA ASP A 3 -10.26 0.24 4.46
C ASP A 3 -9.60 0.87 3.22
N LEU A 4 -10.46 1.22 2.25
CA LEU A 4 -10.04 1.74 0.96
C LEU A 4 -9.69 3.23 1.03
N ARG A 5 -8.41 3.53 0.83
CA ARG A 5 -7.86 4.89 0.90
C ARG A 5 -7.06 5.24 -0.35
N PRO A 6 -6.88 6.54 -0.67
CA PRO A 6 -5.95 6.95 -1.71
C PRO A 6 -4.57 6.32 -1.50
N LEU A 7 -3.95 5.87 -2.59
CA LEU A 7 -2.59 5.33 -2.58
C LEU A 7 -1.59 6.26 -1.87
N GLU A 8 -1.70 7.57 -2.09
CA GLU A 8 -0.86 8.59 -1.46
C GLU A 8 -1.05 8.64 0.06
N GLU A 9 -2.28 8.49 0.55
CA GLU A 9 -2.59 8.43 1.99
C GLU A 9 -2.05 7.14 2.62
N VAL A 10 -2.27 5.99 1.96
CA VAL A 10 -1.73 4.70 2.41
C VAL A 10 -0.20 4.75 2.51
N ALA A 11 0.47 5.34 1.51
CA ALA A 11 1.92 5.50 1.51
C ALA A 11 2.41 6.33 2.71
N GLN A 12 1.71 7.42 3.05
CA GLN A 12 2.02 8.23 4.23
C GLN A 12 1.81 7.46 5.53
N LEU A 13 0.70 6.74 5.67
CA LEU A 13 0.36 5.97 6.88
C LEU A 13 1.36 4.86 7.19
N VAL A 14 1.89 4.20 6.16
CA VAL A 14 2.89 3.12 6.32
C VAL A 14 4.34 3.62 6.18
N GLY A 15 4.55 4.93 6.07
CA GLY A 15 5.87 5.55 6.07
C GLY A 15 6.73 5.23 4.83
N VAL A 16 6.14 5.11 3.64
CA VAL A 16 6.86 4.82 2.39
C VAL A 16 6.56 5.82 1.28
N HIS A 17 7.38 5.81 0.24
CA HIS A 17 7.11 6.59 -0.97
C HIS A 17 5.95 5.97 -1.79
N PRO A 18 5.06 6.76 -2.43
CA PRO A 18 3.96 6.26 -3.27
C PRO A 18 4.40 5.28 -4.38
N THR A 19 5.63 5.39 -4.89
CA THR A 19 6.15 4.43 -5.89
C THR A 19 6.32 3.02 -5.32
N THR A 20 6.54 2.88 -4.01
CA THR A 20 6.60 1.58 -3.33
C THR A 20 5.24 0.90 -3.35
N ILE A 21 4.16 1.63 -3.08
CA ILE A 21 2.80 1.09 -3.20
C ILE A 21 2.46 0.73 -4.65
N ARG A 22 2.85 1.58 -5.62
CA ARG A 22 2.73 1.26 -7.06
C ARG A 22 3.52 0.01 -7.44
N TYR A 23 4.67 -0.22 -6.83
CA TYR A 23 5.47 -1.42 -7.03
C TYR A 23 4.72 -2.66 -6.51
N TYR A 24 4.13 -2.62 -5.31
CA TYR A 24 3.31 -3.71 -4.78
C TYR A 24 2.13 -4.06 -5.71
N LEU A 25 1.40 -3.03 -6.19
CA LEU A 25 0.32 -3.20 -7.17
C LEU A 25 0.81 -3.84 -8.47
N ARG A 26 1.95 -3.39 -9.02
CA ARG A 26 2.55 -3.96 -10.24
C ARG A 26 2.98 -5.41 -10.05
N LYS A 27 3.40 -5.78 -8.84
CA LYS A 27 3.77 -7.16 -8.49
C LYS A 27 2.57 -8.04 -8.16
N GLY A 28 1.36 -7.47 -8.08
CA GLY A 28 0.15 -8.21 -7.71
C GLY A 28 0.15 -8.67 -6.25
N TRP A 29 0.95 -8.01 -5.39
CA TRP A 29 1.03 -8.34 -3.97
C TRP A 29 -0.11 -7.73 -3.14
N ILE A 30 -0.71 -6.67 -3.67
CA ILE A 30 -1.92 -6.03 -3.14
C ILE A 30 -2.89 -5.76 -4.29
N THR A 31 -4.16 -5.62 -3.94
CA THR A 31 -5.27 -5.54 -4.86
C THR A 31 -5.55 -4.09 -5.24
N ARG A 32 -5.72 -3.85 -6.54
CA ARG A 32 -6.17 -2.55 -7.03
C ARG A 32 -7.70 -2.49 -6.99
N HIS A 33 -8.25 -1.64 -6.14
CA HIS A 33 -9.68 -1.35 -6.18
C HIS A 33 -9.92 -0.27 -7.23
N ARG A 34 -10.58 -0.60 -8.35
CA ARG A 34 -10.94 0.40 -9.36
C ARG A 34 -12.31 0.98 -9.01
N LYS A 35 -12.40 2.29 -8.77
CA LYS A 35 -13.66 3.02 -8.93
C LYS A 35 -13.70 3.64 -10.34
N PRO A 36 -14.64 3.28 -11.22
CA PRO A 36 -14.93 4.09 -12.41
C PRO A 36 -15.57 5.42 -11.98
N PRO A 37 -15.33 6.59 -12.61
CA PRO A 37 -14.50 6.89 -13.79
C PRO A 37 -13.26 7.78 -13.49
N LEU A 38 -12.85 7.97 -12.22
CA LEU A 38 -11.75 8.87 -11.87
C LEU A 38 -10.40 8.16 -11.93
N VAL A 39 -9.76 8.19 -13.10
CA VAL A 39 -8.46 7.59 -13.44
C VAL A 39 -7.31 7.96 -12.47
N ARG A 40 -7.48 9.02 -11.66
CA ARG A 40 -6.47 9.50 -10.69
C ARG A 40 -6.61 8.92 -9.27
N TRP A 41 -7.79 8.38 -8.90
CA TRP A 41 -8.02 7.83 -7.56
C TRP A 41 -7.82 6.30 -7.60
N GLN A 42 -6.69 5.81 -7.11
CA GLN A 42 -6.47 4.37 -6.93
C GLN A 42 -6.67 4.05 -5.46
N PRO A 43 -7.89 3.67 -5.04
CA PRO A 43 -8.09 3.16 -3.70
C PRO A 43 -7.29 1.88 -3.51
N VAL A 44 -6.55 1.83 -2.41
CA VAL A 44 -5.76 0.69 -1.94
C VAL A 44 -6.27 0.35 -0.55
N ASP A 45 -6.36 -0.94 -0.25
CA ASP A 45 -6.72 -1.40 1.09
C ASP A 45 -5.51 -1.21 2.03
N LEU A 46 -5.68 -0.39 3.06
CA LEU A 46 -4.63 -0.12 4.04
C LEU A 46 -4.22 -1.40 4.78
N ASP A 47 -5.19 -2.23 5.17
CA ASP A 47 -4.95 -3.44 5.95
C ASP A 47 -4.13 -4.46 5.14
N GLU A 48 -4.41 -4.56 3.84
CA GLU A 48 -3.66 -5.43 2.92
C GLU A 48 -2.18 -4.99 2.80
N VAL A 49 -1.92 -3.68 2.79
CA VAL A 49 -0.55 -3.15 2.74
C VAL A 49 0.19 -3.38 4.04
N ILE A 50 -0.47 -3.16 5.19
CA ILE A 50 0.13 -3.41 6.51
C ILE A 50 0.48 -4.90 6.64
N GLU A 51 -0.44 -5.79 6.28
CA GLU A 51 -0.21 -7.24 6.39
C GLU A 51 0.89 -7.72 5.45
N LEU A 52 0.95 -7.19 4.22
CA LEU A 52 2.07 -7.46 3.30
C LEU A 52 3.41 -7.08 3.92
N ARG A 53 3.51 -5.88 4.51
CA ARG A 53 4.75 -5.35 5.08
C ARG A 53 5.17 -6.13 6.33
N ARG A 54 4.21 -6.49 7.17
CA ARG A 54 4.41 -7.37 8.32
C ARG A 54 4.96 -8.73 7.89
N ARG A 55 4.31 -9.38 6.92
CA ARG A 55 4.74 -10.70 6.38
C ARG A 55 6.12 -10.65 5.72
N ALA A 56 6.43 -9.54 5.05
CA ALA A 56 7.72 -9.33 4.40
C ALA A 56 8.84 -8.88 5.36
N GLY A 57 8.54 -8.64 6.64
CA GLY A 57 9.51 -8.12 7.61
C GLY A 57 9.95 -6.67 7.32
N LEU A 58 9.20 -5.94 6.51
CA LEU A 58 9.53 -4.58 6.07
C LEU A 58 9.19 -3.50 7.11
N ASP A 59 8.41 -3.85 8.13
CA ASP A 59 8.09 -3.01 9.28
C ASP A 59 9.03 -3.22 10.46
N GLN A 60 9.99 -4.15 10.34
CA GLN A 60 11.02 -4.24 11.37
C GLN A 60 11.89 -2.99 11.29
N PRO A 61 12.11 -2.27 12.42
CA PRO A 61 13.13 -1.23 12.44
C PRO A 61 14.41 -1.89 11.94
N LYS A 62 15.04 -1.31 10.91
CA LYS A 62 16.37 -1.75 10.50
C LYS A 62 17.24 -1.61 11.74
N SER A 63 17.55 -2.73 12.40
CA SER A 63 18.58 -2.78 13.41
C SER A 63 19.84 -2.26 12.72
N ARG A 64 20.18 -1.01 13.00
CA ARG A 64 21.51 -0.47 12.75
C ARG A 64 22.42 -1.25 13.69
N SER A 65 23.06 -2.29 13.17
CA SER A 65 24.35 -2.75 13.68
C SER A 65 25.44 -1.79 13.23
#